data_AF-A0AB34HII6-F1
#
_entry.id   AF-A0AB34HII6-F1
#
_cell.length_a   1.000
_cell.length_b   1.000
_cell.length_c   1.000
_cell.angle_alpha   90.00
_cell.angle_beta   90.00
_cell.angle_gamma   90.00
#
_symmetry.space_group_name_H-M   'P 1'
#
loop_
_entity.id
_entity.type
_entity.pdbx_description
1 polymer ?
#
loop_
_entity_poly.entity_id
_entity_poly.type
_entity_poly.pdbx_seq_one_letter_code
_entity_poly.pdbx_strand_id
1 'polypeptide(L)'
;MDPLMAVLCLLPLYPGLATTTPSCPQNVNISGGTFTLSNGWAPGSILTYSCPLGRYPYPVATSLCKSNGLWHFPRSTQRTKAVCKPVRCPAPVTFENGIYTPRLGSHPVGGNLSFECEDGFTLRGSPVRHCRPNGMWDGETAVCDNGASHCPNPGIAVGAVRTGSRFGLGDKVSYRCSSNLVLTGSAERECQDDGVWSGTEPICRQPYSYDFPEDVAPALGTSLSHLLGTTNPTQKKKENVGRKIQIQRSGHLNLYVLLDASQSVEEEDFEIFKKSASHLVDRPFILPLTCPSQIFSFEIKVSVAIITFASKPKVIMSVLDDKSRDVTEVAHSLENTHYKDHENGTGTNIYEALNCVYIMMNNQMQRLSMNTAAWQEIRHAIILLTDGGYRRL
;
A
#
# COMPACT_ATOMS: atom_id res chain seq x y z
N MET A 1 -6.75 23.40 -85.49
CA MET A 1 -7.29 24.53 -84.70
C MET A 1 -8.27 23.88 -83.75
N ASP A 2 -7.92 23.48 -82.52
CA ASP A 2 -6.91 23.95 -81.57
C ASP A 2 -6.30 22.77 -80.78
N PRO A 3 -5.03 22.81 -80.34
CA PRO A 3 -4.52 21.85 -79.37
C PRO A 3 -4.73 22.36 -77.94
N LEU A 4 -5.27 21.48 -77.09
CA LEU A 4 -5.39 21.65 -75.63
C LEU A 4 -3.99 21.89 -75.02
N MET A 5 -3.78 23.06 -74.41
CA MET A 5 -2.62 23.33 -73.57
C MET A 5 -2.79 22.63 -72.21
N ALA A 6 -2.03 21.58 -71.96
CA ALA A 6 -1.90 20.96 -70.64
C ALA A 6 -0.90 21.78 -69.79
N VAL A 7 -1.38 22.40 -68.73
CA VAL A 7 -0.54 23.08 -67.74
C VAL A 7 -0.05 22.04 -66.71
N LEU A 8 1.23 21.69 -66.77
CA LEU A 8 1.91 20.94 -65.71
C LEU A 8 2.19 21.88 -64.53
N CYS A 9 1.43 21.74 -63.45
CA CYS A 9 1.79 22.30 -62.14
C CYS A 9 2.79 21.37 -61.43
N LEU A 10 4.07 21.73 -61.42
CA LEU A 10 5.06 21.15 -60.52
C LEU A 10 4.91 21.80 -59.13
N LEU A 11 4.26 21.12 -58.19
CA LEU A 11 4.32 21.47 -56.77
C LEU A 11 5.69 21.04 -56.23
N PRO A 12 6.49 21.94 -55.64
CA PRO A 12 7.73 21.55 -54.98
C PRO A 12 7.36 20.74 -53.73
N LEU A 13 7.76 19.46 -53.71
CA LEU A 13 7.82 18.67 -52.49
C LEU A 13 8.87 19.31 -51.57
N TYR A 14 8.41 20.11 -50.61
CA TYR A 14 9.24 20.45 -49.47
C TYR A 14 9.56 19.13 -48.75
N PRO A 15 10.85 18.78 -48.53
CA PRO A 15 11.17 17.71 -47.60
C PRO A 15 10.60 18.15 -46.24
N GLY A 16 9.60 17.41 -45.75
CA GLY A 16 9.06 17.62 -44.43
C GLY A 16 10.22 17.64 -43.44
N LEU A 17 10.33 18.71 -42.65
CA LEU A 17 11.21 18.70 -41.50
C LEU A 17 10.83 17.46 -40.68
N ALA A 18 11.74 16.49 -40.59
CA ALA A 18 11.69 15.49 -39.56
C ALA A 18 11.70 16.27 -38.24
N THR A 19 10.54 16.42 -37.62
CA THR A 19 10.43 16.99 -36.28
C THR A 19 11.13 16.01 -35.36
N THR A 20 12.41 16.24 -35.07
CA THR A 20 13.12 15.52 -34.02
C THR A 20 12.30 15.70 -32.75
N THR A 21 11.71 14.62 -32.25
CA THR A 21 10.97 14.65 -30.99
C THR A 21 11.91 15.19 -29.91
N PRO A 22 11.51 16.25 -29.18
CA PRO A 22 12.40 16.90 -28.23
C PRO A 22 12.76 15.90 -27.13
N SER A 23 14.06 15.63 -26.97
CA SER A 23 14.59 14.72 -25.96
C SER A 23 14.93 15.49 -24.67
N CYS A 24 14.79 14.84 -23.52
CA CYS A 24 15.10 15.46 -22.25
C CYS A 24 16.61 15.64 -22.00
N PRO A 25 17.04 16.66 -21.24
CA PRO A 25 18.45 16.93 -20.96
C PRO A 25 19.14 15.79 -20.22
N GLN A 26 20.42 15.56 -20.55
CA GLN A 26 21.24 14.48 -19.98
C GLN A 26 21.94 14.82 -18.67
N ASN A 27 21.88 16.08 -18.23
CA ASN A 27 22.56 16.58 -17.04
C ASN A 27 21.80 16.24 -15.75
N VAL A 28 21.53 14.95 -15.54
CA VAL A 28 20.70 14.42 -14.45
C VAL A 28 21.48 13.54 -13.49
N ASN A 29 22.80 13.68 -13.41
CA ASN A 29 23.60 12.89 -12.47
C ASN A 29 23.23 13.21 -11.01
N ILE A 30 23.23 12.18 -10.17
CA ILE A 30 23.04 12.28 -8.72
C ILE A 30 24.37 12.11 -7.97
N SER A 31 24.61 12.95 -6.99
CA SER A 31 25.80 12.84 -6.13
C SER A 31 25.62 11.72 -5.11
N GLY A 32 26.49 10.70 -5.16
CA GLY A 32 26.50 9.58 -4.21
C GLY A 32 25.50 8.45 -4.51
N GLY A 33 24.99 8.39 -5.73
CA GLY A 33 24.06 7.35 -6.19
C GLY A 33 24.14 7.13 -7.71
N THR A 34 23.16 6.41 -8.24
CA THR A 34 23.01 6.11 -9.67
C THR A 34 21.61 6.48 -10.14
N PHE A 35 21.38 6.40 -11.45
CA PHE A 35 20.04 6.55 -12.02
C PHE A 35 19.82 5.57 -13.17
N THR A 36 18.55 5.27 -13.42
CA THR A 36 18.06 4.49 -14.57
C THR A 36 17.02 5.29 -15.34
N LEU A 37 16.77 4.89 -16.60
CA LEU A 37 15.79 5.51 -17.49
C LEU A 37 14.94 4.39 -18.09
N SER A 38 13.61 4.49 -17.97
CA SER A 38 12.71 3.48 -18.55
C SER A 38 12.81 3.44 -20.07
N ASN A 39 12.68 4.59 -20.75
CA ASN A 39 12.64 4.70 -22.21
C ASN A 39 13.68 5.71 -22.73
N GLY A 40 14.91 5.66 -22.18
CA GLY A 40 15.99 6.56 -22.57
C GLY A 40 15.64 8.03 -22.32
N TRP A 41 15.88 8.91 -23.30
CA TRP A 41 15.68 10.36 -23.17
C TRP A 41 14.39 10.87 -23.84
N ALA A 42 13.55 9.97 -24.34
CA ALA A 42 12.34 10.33 -25.06
C ALA A 42 11.24 10.83 -24.12
N PRO A 43 10.31 11.69 -24.59
CA PRO A 43 9.09 11.99 -23.86
C PRO A 43 8.35 10.73 -23.40
N GLY A 44 7.87 10.74 -22.17
CA GLY A 44 7.28 9.57 -21.50
C GLY A 44 8.27 8.76 -20.66
N SER A 45 9.58 8.90 -20.89
CA SER A 45 10.60 8.21 -20.10
C SER A 45 10.59 8.66 -18.63
N ILE A 46 10.78 7.73 -17.71
CA ILE A 46 10.88 7.93 -16.27
C ILE A 46 12.35 7.82 -15.87
N LEU A 47 12.88 8.86 -15.25
CA LEU A 47 14.17 8.89 -14.59
C LEU A 47 13.99 8.44 -13.14
N THR A 48 14.70 7.41 -12.73
CA THR A 48 14.65 6.86 -11.36
C THR A 48 16.02 6.94 -10.73
N TYR A 49 16.13 7.62 -9.59
CA TYR A 49 17.36 7.71 -8.81
C TYR A 49 17.45 6.59 -7.77
N SER A 50 18.64 6.03 -7.63
CA SER A 50 18.94 5.00 -6.63
C SER A 50 20.09 5.46 -5.73
N CYS A 51 19.90 5.29 -4.42
CA CYS A 51 20.89 5.62 -3.40
C CYS A 51 21.24 4.38 -2.57
N PRO A 52 22.46 4.32 -1.98
CA PRO A 52 22.83 3.25 -1.05
C PRO A 52 21.91 3.18 0.17
N LEU A 53 21.85 2.02 0.83
CA LEU A 53 21.05 1.79 2.04
C LEU A 53 21.33 2.87 3.12
N GLY A 54 20.27 3.38 3.74
CA GLY A 54 20.34 4.48 4.71
C GLY A 54 20.50 5.87 4.08
N ARG A 55 20.39 5.98 2.76
CA ARG A 55 20.30 7.26 2.02
C ARG A 55 19.11 7.26 1.08
N TYR A 56 18.64 8.46 0.73
CA TYR A 56 17.51 8.63 -0.17
C TYR A 56 17.79 9.71 -1.24
N PRO A 57 17.15 9.63 -2.42
CA PRO A 57 17.31 10.64 -3.46
C PRO A 57 16.59 11.93 -3.07
N TYR A 58 17.31 13.04 -3.13
CA TYR A 58 16.75 14.37 -2.96
C TYR A 58 17.06 15.21 -4.20
N PRO A 59 16.10 16.00 -4.74
CA PRO A 59 14.82 16.38 -4.12
C PRO A 59 13.65 15.42 -4.37
N VAL A 60 13.72 14.58 -5.39
CA VAL A 60 12.70 13.60 -5.76
C VAL A 60 13.37 12.28 -6.12
N ALA A 61 12.67 11.16 -5.94
CA ALA A 61 13.15 9.85 -6.35
C ALA A 61 13.01 9.62 -7.86
N THR A 62 11.91 10.10 -8.45
CA THR A 62 11.60 9.91 -9.86
C THR A 62 11.24 11.23 -10.55
N SER A 63 11.41 11.28 -11.88
CA SER A 63 10.97 12.39 -12.72
C SER A 63 10.51 11.90 -14.10
N LEU A 64 9.46 12.51 -14.65
CA LEU A 64 8.92 12.18 -15.97
C LEU A 64 9.45 13.14 -17.03
N CYS A 65 9.94 12.62 -18.15
CA CYS A 65 10.26 13.40 -19.34
C CYS A 65 8.96 13.83 -20.05
N LYS A 66 8.68 15.14 -20.10
CA LYS A 66 7.47 15.66 -20.73
C LYS A 66 7.61 15.76 -22.25
N SER A 67 6.48 15.90 -22.95
CA SER A 67 6.41 16.11 -24.42
C SER A 67 7.14 17.36 -24.92
N ASN A 68 7.40 18.33 -24.05
CA ASN A 68 8.20 19.52 -24.36
C ASN A 68 9.72 19.30 -24.21
N GLY A 69 10.17 18.07 -23.94
CA GLY A 69 11.59 17.73 -23.76
C GLY A 69 12.17 18.24 -22.44
N LEU A 70 11.36 18.44 -21.40
CA LEU A 70 11.83 18.84 -20.07
C LEU A 70 11.41 17.83 -19.00
N TRP A 71 12.33 17.58 -18.06
CA TRP A 71 12.06 16.78 -16.87
C TRP A 71 11.05 17.46 -15.95
N HIS A 72 10.08 16.69 -15.46
CA HIS A 72 9.10 17.17 -14.50
C HIS A 72 9.67 17.16 -13.09
N PHE A 73 10.26 18.29 -12.67
CA PHE A 73 10.57 18.55 -11.27
C PHE A 73 9.54 19.49 -10.64
N PRO A 74 9.16 19.29 -9.37
CA PRO A 74 8.42 20.29 -8.61
C PRO A 74 9.07 21.68 -8.72
N ARG A 75 8.28 22.75 -8.88
CA ARG A 75 8.82 24.11 -9.11
C ARG A 75 9.81 24.56 -8.03
N SER A 76 9.61 24.12 -6.78
CA SER A 76 10.50 24.41 -5.64
C SER A 76 11.87 23.75 -5.75
N THR A 77 12.07 22.79 -6.67
CA THR A 77 13.26 21.94 -6.73
C THR A 77 13.98 21.97 -8.07
N GLN A 78 13.48 22.74 -9.05
CA GLN A 78 14.02 22.83 -10.42
C GLN A 78 15.49 23.29 -10.52
N ARG A 79 16.04 23.92 -9.49
CA ARG A 79 17.46 24.37 -9.45
C ARG A 79 18.33 23.54 -8.51
N THR A 80 17.77 22.53 -7.87
CA THR A 80 18.46 21.74 -6.85
C THR A 80 19.15 20.56 -7.52
N LYS A 81 20.48 20.48 -7.40
CA LYS A 81 21.23 19.31 -7.88
C LYS A 81 20.83 18.06 -7.10
N ALA A 82 20.65 16.95 -7.81
CA ALA A 82 20.29 15.68 -7.20
C ALA A 82 21.43 15.16 -6.30
N VAL A 83 21.10 14.75 -5.08
CA VAL A 83 22.07 14.22 -4.10
C VAL A 83 21.42 13.16 -3.23
N CYS A 84 22.18 12.12 -2.90
CA CYS A 84 21.79 11.13 -1.90
C CYS A 84 21.99 11.69 -0.49
N LYS A 85 20.89 12.05 0.17
CA LYS A 85 20.88 12.55 1.55
C LYS A 85 20.75 11.40 2.56
N PRO A 86 21.32 11.53 3.77
CA PRO A 86 21.16 10.52 4.82
C PRO A 86 19.70 10.45 5.27
N VAL A 87 19.19 9.23 5.42
CA VAL A 87 17.89 8.94 6.04
C VAL A 87 17.90 9.37 7.51
N ARG A 88 16.78 9.91 7.99
CA ARG A 88 16.59 10.27 9.39
C ARG A 88 15.19 9.89 9.86
N CYS A 89 15.08 9.39 11.08
CA CYS A 89 13.79 9.12 11.70
C CYS A 89 13.18 10.40 12.29
N PRO A 90 11.83 10.52 12.28
CA PRO A 90 11.13 11.62 12.93
C PRO A 90 11.47 11.72 14.42
N ALA A 91 11.45 12.93 14.98
CA ALA A 91 11.55 13.13 16.42
C ALA A 91 10.16 13.27 17.06
N PRO A 92 9.99 12.96 18.35
CA PRO A 92 8.70 13.17 19.03
C PRO A 92 8.40 14.67 19.11
N VAL A 93 7.23 15.08 18.64
CA VAL A 93 6.76 16.48 18.78
C VAL A 93 6.35 16.73 20.22
N THR A 94 5.60 15.80 20.77
CA THR A 94 5.15 15.76 22.17
C THR A 94 5.22 14.32 22.68
N PHE A 95 5.40 14.17 23.99
CA PHE A 95 5.30 12.91 24.73
C PHE A 95 4.71 13.26 26.09
N GLU A 96 3.53 12.74 26.40
CA GLU A 96 2.76 13.12 27.58
C GLU A 96 3.11 12.23 28.78
N ASN A 97 3.08 12.81 29.99
CA ASN A 97 3.25 12.11 31.27
C ASN A 97 4.55 11.31 31.38
N GLY A 98 5.62 11.86 30.81
CA GLY A 98 6.91 11.19 30.68
C GLY A 98 7.94 12.05 29.96
N ILE A 99 9.15 11.52 29.89
CA ILE A 99 10.29 12.12 29.22
C ILE A 99 10.87 11.17 28.17
N TYR A 100 11.51 11.74 27.15
CA TYR A 100 12.31 10.98 26.21
C TYR A 100 13.70 11.60 26.03
N THR A 101 14.66 10.75 25.70
CA THR A 101 16.07 11.12 25.47
C THR A 101 16.68 10.34 24.30
N PRO A 102 17.58 10.93 23.50
CA PRO A 102 17.97 12.35 23.50
C PRO A 102 16.94 13.26 22.81
N ARG A 103 16.93 14.56 23.17
CA ARG A 103 16.03 15.58 22.61
C ARG A 103 16.61 16.17 21.32
N LEU A 104 16.47 15.47 20.19
CA LEU A 104 16.93 15.92 18.87
C LEU A 104 15.75 16.30 17.98
N GLY A 105 15.97 17.17 16.97
CA GLY A 105 14.93 17.49 15.97
C GLY A 105 14.69 16.39 14.92
N SER A 106 15.62 15.45 14.79
CA SER A 106 15.52 14.21 14.00
C SER A 106 16.68 13.29 14.34
N HIS A 107 16.49 11.98 14.23
CA HIS A 107 17.49 11.01 14.67
C HIS A 107 18.19 10.34 13.47
N PRO A 108 19.52 10.16 13.52
CA PRO A 108 20.24 9.41 12.49
C PRO A 108 19.91 7.92 12.58
N VAL A 109 20.08 7.20 11.47
CA VAL A 109 20.02 5.73 11.42
C VAL A 109 20.99 5.14 12.47
N GLY A 110 20.53 4.13 13.20
CA GLY A 110 21.24 3.50 14.32
C GLY A 110 21.15 4.28 15.64
N GLY A 111 20.62 5.50 15.64
CA GLY A 111 20.37 6.25 16.88
C GLY A 111 19.25 5.62 17.71
N ASN A 112 19.37 5.71 19.03
CA ASN A 112 18.35 5.27 19.98
C ASN A 112 17.47 6.43 20.45
N LEU A 113 16.29 6.08 20.96
CA LEU A 113 15.32 6.96 21.58
C LEU A 113 14.69 6.20 22.75
N SER A 114 14.99 6.65 23.97
CA SER A 114 14.52 6.06 25.22
C SER A 114 13.38 6.88 25.81
N PHE A 115 12.39 6.19 26.37
CA PHE A 115 11.20 6.76 26.99
C PHE A 115 11.09 6.30 28.44
N GLU A 116 10.66 7.22 29.30
CA GLU A 116 10.45 6.98 30.73
C GLU A 116 9.19 7.73 31.16
N CYS A 117 8.34 7.08 31.96
CA CYS A 117 7.10 7.68 32.44
C CYS A 117 7.28 8.35 33.79
N GLU A 118 6.50 9.39 34.03
CA GLU A 118 6.41 10.03 35.34
C GLU A 118 5.74 9.11 36.36
N ASP A 119 5.96 9.38 37.65
CA ASP A 119 5.35 8.62 38.74
C ASP A 119 3.82 8.58 38.62
N GLY A 120 3.24 7.40 38.85
CA GLY A 120 1.80 7.16 38.71
C GLY A 120 1.35 6.79 37.30
N PHE A 121 2.26 6.77 36.32
CA PHE A 121 2.00 6.26 34.97
C PHE A 121 2.83 4.99 34.71
N THR A 122 2.27 4.08 33.92
CA THR A 122 2.94 2.85 33.47
C THR A 122 3.26 2.97 31.98
N LEU A 123 4.49 2.62 31.61
CA LEU A 123 4.94 2.59 30.22
C LEU A 123 4.34 1.37 29.50
N ARG A 124 3.60 1.62 28.40
CA ARG A 124 3.20 0.61 27.41
C ARG A 124 3.96 0.84 26.11
N GLY A 125 4.23 -0.22 25.37
CA GLY A 125 5.05 -0.18 24.14
C GLY A 125 6.54 -0.30 24.42
N SER A 126 7.38 0.13 23.47
CA SER A 126 8.83 -0.07 23.57
C SER A 126 9.52 1.05 24.35
N PRO A 127 10.19 0.76 25.48
CA PRO A 127 10.88 1.78 26.29
C PRO A 127 12.13 2.34 25.60
N VAL A 128 12.71 1.61 24.65
CA VAL A 128 13.81 2.05 23.80
C VAL A 128 13.49 1.66 22.37
N ARG A 129 13.65 2.62 21.44
CA ARG A 129 13.47 2.43 20.00
C ARG A 129 14.73 2.83 19.25
N HIS A 130 15.03 2.15 18.15
CA HIS A 130 16.17 2.41 17.26
C HIS A 130 15.71 2.87 15.89
N CYS A 131 16.41 3.86 15.35
CA CYS A 131 16.12 4.39 14.02
C CYS A 131 16.65 3.44 12.94
N ARG A 132 15.76 2.82 12.18
CA ARG A 132 16.10 1.86 11.12
C ARG A 132 16.49 2.57 9.80
N PRO A 133 17.22 1.89 8.90
CA PRO A 133 17.66 2.47 7.62
C PRO A 133 16.54 2.92 6.67
N ASN A 134 15.31 2.44 6.88
CA ASN A 134 14.12 2.86 6.14
C ASN A 134 13.47 4.14 6.69
N GLY A 135 14.05 4.77 7.72
CA GLY A 135 13.56 6.03 8.29
C GLY A 135 12.41 5.85 9.28
N MET A 136 12.16 4.61 9.71
CA MET A 136 11.16 4.28 10.73
C MET A 136 11.83 3.84 12.03
N TRP A 137 11.14 4.05 13.15
CA TRP A 137 11.52 3.49 14.43
C TRP A 137 11.11 2.03 14.51
N ASP A 138 11.96 1.17 15.05
CA ASP A 138 11.59 -0.20 15.43
C ASP A 138 10.60 -0.22 16.60
N GLY A 139 10.11 -1.40 16.99
CA GLY A 139 9.23 -1.57 18.14
C GLY A 139 7.89 -0.83 18.04
N GLU A 140 7.21 -0.74 19.17
CA GLU A 140 5.86 -0.16 19.32
C GLU A 140 5.93 1.27 19.88
N THR A 141 4.89 2.07 19.64
CA THR A 141 4.76 3.42 20.20
C THR A 141 4.77 3.37 21.73
N ALA A 142 5.70 4.10 22.34
CA ALA A 142 5.75 4.28 23.79
C ALA A 142 4.59 5.16 24.24
N VAL A 143 3.89 4.74 25.30
CA VAL A 143 2.74 5.45 25.88
C VAL A 143 2.81 5.38 27.40
N CYS A 144 2.73 6.54 28.05
CA CYS A 144 2.55 6.62 29.50
C CYS A 144 1.06 6.67 29.83
N ASP A 145 0.57 5.64 30.49
CA ASP A 145 -0.85 5.41 30.76
C ASP A 145 -1.09 5.17 32.25
N ASN A 146 -2.11 5.79 32.81
CA ASN A 146 -2.52 5.59 34.21
C ASN A 146 -3.66 4.56 34.34
N GLY A 147 -4.21 4.07 33.22
CA GLY A 147 -5.24 3.04 33.20
C GLY A 147 -6.59 3.46 33.80
N ALA A 148 -6.84 4.77 33.97
CA ALA A 148 -8.02 5.27 34.66
C ALA A 148 -9.26 5.45 33.77
N SER A 149 -9.12 5.32 32.45
CA SER A 149 -10.18 5.59 31.46
C SER A 149 -10.78 4.32 30.87
N HIS A 150 -11.93 4.45 30.18
CA HIS A 150 -12.60 3.31 29.53
C HIS A 150 -11.74 2.67 28.44
N CYS A 151 -11.19 3.50 27.54
CA CYS A 151 -10.15 3.08 26.62
C CYS A 151 -8.76 3.44 27.17
N PRO A 152 -7.72 2.63 26.89
CA PRO A 152 -6.34 2.98 27.18
C PRO A 152 -5.93 4.29 26.50
N ASN A 153 -4.95 5.01 27.04
CA ASN A 153 -4.37 6.16 26.36
C ASN A 153 -3.91 5.72 24.94
N PRO A 154 -4.44 6.31 23.85
CA PRO A 154 -4.12 5.87 22.49
C PRO A 154 -2.70 6.23 22.04
N GLY A 155 -1.95 6.96 22.88
CA GLY A 155 -0.57 7.35 22.59
C GLY A 155 -0.42 8.51 21.63
N ILE A 156 0.82 8.87 21.34
CA ILE A 156 1.20 9.84 20.30
C ILE A 156 2.41 9.26 19.58
N ALA A 157 2.20 8.74 18.37
CA ALA A 157 3.29 8.20 17.56
C ALA A 157 4.35 9.28 17.27
N VAL A 158 5.61 8.84 17.11
CA VAL A 158 6.72 9.77 16.87
C VAL A 158 6.48 10.57 15.58
N GLY A 159 6.58 11.90 15.67
CA GLY A 159 6.28 12.82 14.57
C GLY A 159 4.81 13.21 14.42
N ALA A 160 3.89 12.58 15.17
CA ALA A 160 2.48 12.94 15.20
C ALA A 160 2.18 14.04 16.23
N VAL A 161 1.03 14.68 16.07
CA VAL A 161 0.40 15.58 17.04
C VAL A 161 -1.03 15.10 17.22
N ARG A 162 -1.42 14.83 18.47
CA ARG A 162 -2.78 14.44 18.84
C ARG A 162 -3.56 15.62 19.40
N THR A 163 -4.84 15.70 19.04
CA THR A 163 -5.84 16.57 19.68
C THR A 163 -6.86 15.68 20.40
N GLY A 164 -7.20 16.04 21.64
CA GLY A 164 -8.04 15.25 22.52
C GLY A 164 -7.24 14.53 23.60
N SER A 165 -7.77 14.55 24.82
CA SER A 165 -7.12 14.03 26.04
C SER A 165 -8.09 13.29 26.97
N ARG A 166 -9.31 13.02 26.50
CA ARG A 166 -10.31 12.20 27.20
C ARG A 166 -10.45 10.88 26.46
N PHE A 167 -10.52 9.80 27.21
CA PHE A 167 -10.48 8.43 26.68
C PHE A 167 -11.68 7.60 27.20
N GLY A 168 -12.80 8.26 27.50
CA GLY A 168 -14.05 7.62 27.86
C GLY A 168 -14.82 7.11 26.64
N LEU A 169 -15.85 6.31 26.87
CA LEU A 169 -16.73 5.78 25.82
C LEU A 169 -17.31 6.90 24.94
N GLY A 170 -17.11 6.81 23.62
CA GLY A 170 -17.55 7.80 22.63
C GLY A 170 -16.65 9.02 22.48
N ASP A 171 -15.61 9.17 23.31
CA ASP A 171 -14.62 10.23 23.12
C ASP A 171 -13.81 10.00 21.85
N LYS A 172 -13.39 11.10 21.21
CA LYS A 172 -12.62 11.09 19.96
C LYS A 172 -11.28 11.78 20.13
N VAL A 173 -10.28 11.24 19.45
CA VAL A 173 -8.97 11.86 19.28
C VAL A 173 -8.65 12.00 17.80
N SER A 174 -8.02 13.11 17.43
CA SER A 174 -7.58 13.35 16.06
C SER A 174 -6.07 13.52 15.98
N TYR A 175 -5.48 13.10 14.87
CA TYR A 175 -4.05 13.07 14.65
C TYR A 175 -3.69 13.78 13.36
N ARG A 176 -2.56 14.45 13.39
CA ARG A 176 -1.89 15.00 12.20
C ARG A 176 -0.40 14.78 12.32
N CYS A 177 0.28 14.69 11.19
CA CYS A 177 1.74 14.65 11.19
C CYS A 177 2.34 16.05 11.22
N SER A 178 3.51 16.16 11.84
CA SER A 178 4.28 17.40 11.86
C SER A 178 5.08 17.58 10.56
N SER A 179 5.30 18.83 10.18
CA SER A 179 6.09 19.20 9.01
C SER A 179 5.56 18.55 7.71
N ASN A 180 6.44 17.98 6.88
CA ASN A 180 6.13 17.32 5.61
C ASN A 180 5.97 15.79 5.74
N LEU A 181 5.79 15.27 6.95
CA LEU A 181 5.55 13.84 7.18
C LEU A 181 4.15 13.44 6.68
N VAL A 182 4.04 12.19 6.23
CA VAL A 182 2.79 11.62 5.71
C VAL A 182 2.15 10.76 6.78
N LEU A 183 0.86 10.97 7.03
CA LEU A 183 0.06 10.17 7.95
C LEU A 183 -0.39 8.88 7.26
N THR A 184 -0.16 7.75 7.90
CA THR A 184 -0.79 6.47 7.55
C THR A 184 -1.56 5.95 8.74
N GLY A 185 -2.73 5.34 8.50
CA GLY A 185 -3.64 4.90 9.54
C GLY A 185 -4.78 5.90 9.74
N SER A 186 -5.45 5.85 10.88
CA SER A 186 -6.63 6.66 11.14
C SER A 186 -6.28 8.05 11.64
N ALA A 187 -6.73 9.08 10.90
CA ALA A 187 -6.59 10.48 11.32
C ALA A 187 -7.53 10.85 12.48
N GLU A 188 -8.61 10.11 12.69
CA GLU A 188 -9.51 10.22 13.85
C GLU A 188 -9.78 8.82 14.39
N ARG A 189 -9.81 8.68 15.71
CA ARG A 189 -10.15 7.44 16.40
C ARG A 189 -11.17 7.74 17.50
N GLU A 190 -12.12 6.84 17.69
CA GLU A 190 -13.20 6.94 18.66
C GLU A 190 -13.13 5.75 19.63
N CYS A 191 -13.31 6.01 20.92
CA CYS A 191 -13.29 4.98 21.96
C CYS A 191 -14.61 4.21 21.94
N GLN A 192 -14.56 2.91 21.65
CA GLN A 192 -15.72 2.05 21.47
C GLN A 192 -16.17 1.37 22.78
N ASP A 193 -17.32 0.72 22.75
CA ASP A 193 -17.95 0.07 23.92
C ASP A 193 -17.14 -1.10 24.47
N ASP A 194 -16.41 -1.80 23.61
CA ASP A 194 -15.46 -2.87 23.95
C ASP A 194 -14.14 -2.37 24.58
N GLY A 195 -13.97 -1.05 24.74
CA GLY A 195 -12.77 -0.44 25.31
C GLY A 195 -11.61 -0.32 24.32
N VAL A 196 -11.87 -0.50 23.02
CA VAL A 196 -10.88 -0.39 21.94
C VAL A 196 -11.11 0.89 21.14
N TRP A 197 -10.01 1.49 20.68
CA TRP A 197 -10.07 2.62 19.76
C TRP A 197 -10.37 2.16 18.34
N SER A 198 -11.37 2.79 17.71
CA SER A 198 -11.71 2.53 16.31
C SER A 198 -10.55 2.83 15.36
N GLY A 199 -10.58 2.20 14.18
CA GLY A 199 -9.54 2.39 13.17
C GLY A 199 -8.18 1.84 13.56
N THR A 200 -7.13 2.34 12.93
CA THR A 200 -5.74 1.89 13.13
C THR A 200 -4.86 2.99 13.71
N GLU A 201 -3.80 2.59 14.40
CA GLU A 201 -2.85 3.54 14.98
C GLU A 201 -2.21 4.42 13.88
N PRO A 202 -2.17 5.76 14.07
CA PRO A 202 -1.56 6.66 13.11
C PRO A 202 -0.04 6.62 13.20
N ILE A 203 0.62 6.46 12.06
CA ILE A 203 2.07 6.50 11.92
C ILE A 203 2.44 7.69 11.03
N CYS A 204 3.41 8.48 11.47
CA CYS A 204 3.96 9.59 10.70
C CYS A 204 5.30 9.18 10.09
N ARG A 205 5.33 9.07 8.77
CA ARG A 205 6.51 8.60 8.04
C ARG A 205 7.06 9.66 7.10
N GLN A 206 8.35 9.59 6.84
CA GLN A 206 8.99 10.46 5.84
C GLN A 206 8.51 10.08 4.44
N PRO A 207 8.39 11.02 3.48
CA PRO A 207 7.98 10.68 2.11
C PRO A 207 8.88 9.65 1.41
N TYR A 208 10.12 9.51 1.87
CA TYR A 208 11.11 8.54 1.34
C TYR A 208 11.19 7.23 2.15
N SER A 209 10.40 7.06 3.20
CA SER A 209 10.40 5.82 3.98
C SER A 209 9.70 4.69 3.24
N TYR A 210 10.08 3.46 3.54
CA TYR A 210 9.51 2.25 2.94
C TYR A 210 9.42 1.13 3.99
N ASP A 211 8.58 0.14 3.73
CA ASP A 211 8.40 -1.02 4.60
C ASP A 211 9.36 -2.15 4.19
N PHE A 212 9.95 -2.87 5.15
CA PHE A 212 10.79 -4.03 4.82
C PHE A 212 9.91 -5.26 4.56
N PRO A 213 10.29 -6.16 3.63
CA PRO A 213 9.52 -7.39 3.38
C PRO A 213 9.28 -8.25 4.62
N GLU A 214 10.26 -8.28 5.53
CA GLU A 214 10.19 -8.98 6.82
C GLU A 214 9.17 -8.39 7.81
N ASP A 215 8.79 -7.12 7.64
CA ASP A 215 7.72 -6.47 8.41
C ASP A 215 6.35 -6.67 7.73
N VAL A 216 6.32 -6.52 6.40
CA VAL A 216 5.07 -6.53 5.61
C VAL A 216 4.42 -7.91 5.60
N ALA A 217 5.21 -8.97 5.36
CA ALA A 217 4.64 -10.31 5.21
C ALA A 217 3.97 -10.81 6.49
N PRO A 218 4.58 -10.71 7.70
CA PRO A 218 3.91 -11.08 8.94
C PRO A 218 2.70 -10.20 9.25
N ALA A 219 2.80 -8.88 9.05
CA ALA A 219 1.69 -7.97 9.32
C ALA A 219 0.45 -8.28 8.45
N LEU A 220 0.67 -8.54 7.15
CA LEU A 220 -0.39 -8.96 6.24
C LEU A 220 -0.97 -10.33 6.65
N GLY A 221 -0.11 -11.28 7.02
CA GLY A 221 -0.52 -12.60 7.52
C GLY A 221 -1.38 -12.53 8.78
N THR A 222 -1.01 -11.69 9.76
CA THR A 222 -1.81 -11.47 10.98
C THR A 222 -3.15 -10.81 10.66
N SER A 223 -3.17 -9.80 9.79
CA SER A 223 -4.41 -9.12 9.37
C SER A 223 -5.39 -10.10 8.69
N LEU A 224 -4.89 -10.93 7.77
CA LEU A 224 -5.69 -11.96 7.10
C LEU A 224 -6.16 -13.02 8.09
N SER A 225 -5.29 -13.47 9.00
CA SER A 225 -5.65 -14.44 10.03
C SER A 225 -6.76 -13.92 10.96
N HIS A 226 -6.73 -12.64 11.33
CA HIS A 226 -7.80 -12.01 12.11
C HIS A 226 -9.12 -11.98 11.33
N LEU A 227 -9.09 -11.58 10.06
CA LEU A 227 -10.27 -11.60 9.18
C LEU A 227 -10.90 -13.00 9.12
N LEU A 228 -10.08 -14.04 9.10
CA LEU A 228 -10.51 -15.44 9.10
C LEU A 228 -10.94 -15.94 10.49
N GLY A 229 -10.34 -15.44 11.56
CA GLY A 229 -10.67 -15.81 12.95
C GLY A 229 -12.00 -15.24 13.45
N THR A 230 -12.46 -14.11 12.90
CA THR A 230 -13.79 -13.54 13.17
C THR A 230 -14.97 -14.39 12.65
N THR A 231 -14.71 -15.57 12.08
CA THR A 231 -15.73 -16.53 11.61
C THR A 231 -16.53 -17.22 12.72
N ASN A 232 -16.52 -16.70 13.96
CA ASN A 232 -17.15 -17.37 15.12
C ASN A 232 -18.01 -16.46 16.02
N PRO A 233 -19.35 -16.34 15.79
CA PRO A 233 -20.26 -15.65 16.70
C PRO A 233 -20.90 -16.52 17.80
N THR A 234 -20.61 -17.83 17.93
CA THR A 234 -21.24 -18.65 19.00
C THR A 234 -20.21 -19.21 19.98
N GLN A 235 -19.59 -18.32 20.75
CA GLN A 235 -19.24 -18.63 22.13
C GLN A 235 -20.15 -17.83 23.06
N LYS A 236 -21.37 -18.32 23.31
CA LYS A 236 -21.90 -18.19 24.67
C LYS A 236 -21.03 -19.10 25.52
N LYS A 237 -20.22 -18.50 26.40
CA LYS A 237 -19.40 -19.19 27.39
C LYS A 237 -20.30 -20.12 28.21
N LYS A 238 -20.34 -21.41 27.86
CA LYS A 238 -20.87 -22.44 28.75
C LYS A 238 -19.68 -22.97 29.54
N GLU A 239 -19.70 -22.71 30.84
CA GLU A 239 -18.77 -23.31 31.78
C GLU A 239 -18.83 -24.83 31.68
N ASN A 240 -17.63 -25.44 31.73
CA ASN A 240 -17.33 -26.84 31.98
C ASN A 240 -17.96 -27.88 31.02
N VAL A 241 -17.12 -28.54 30.23
CA VAL A 241 -16.61 -29.91 30.47
C VAL A 241 -15.62 -30.23 29.35
N GLY A 242 -14.46 -30.80 29.70
CA GLY A 242 -13.46 -31.25 28.73
C GLY A 242 -14.03 -32.22 27.69
N ARG A 243 -13.92 -31.83 26.43
CA ARG A 243 -13.91 -32.65 25.21
C ARG A 243 -13.39 -31.74 24.10
N LYS A 244 -12.47 -32.24 23.27
CA LYS A 244 -11.89 -31.56 22.10
C LYS A 244 -13.02 -30.94 21.27
N ILE A 245 -13.19 -29.61 21.35
CA ILE A 245 -14.27 -28.90 20.65
C ILE A 245 -13.88 -28.81 19.19
N GLN A 246 -14.34 -29.75 18.38
CA GLN A 246 -14.19 -29.69 16.93
C GLN A 246 -15.26 -28.76 16.37
N ILE A 247 -14.97 -27.46 16.34
CA ILE A 247 -15.82 -26.47 15.67
C ILE A 247 -15.55 -26.57 14.16
N GLN A 248 -16.34 -27.35 13.43
CA GLN A 248 -16.37 -27.22 11.97
C GLN A 248 -17.26 -26.02 11.62
N ARG A 249 -16.63 -24.92 11.20
CA ARG A 249 -17.30 -23.79 10.55
C ARG A 249 -16.63 -23.59 9.20
N SER A 250 -17.40 -23.77 8.13
CA SER A 250 -16.95 -23.51 6.76
C SER A 250 -16.96 -22.01 6.52
N GLY A 251 -15.80 -21.36 6.56
CA GLY A 251 -15.66 -19.98 6.07
C GLY A 251 -15.50 -19.98 4.55
N HIS A 252 -16.06 -18.99 3.87
CA HIS A 252 -15.75 -18.72 2.46
C HIS A 252 -15.08 -17.35 2.34
N LEU A 253 -13.91 -17.30 1.71
CA LEU A 253 -13.19 -16.07 1.44
C LEU A 253 -13.16 -15.83 -0.07
N ASN A 254 -13.62 -14.66 -0.48
CA ASN A 254 -13.35 -14.13 -1.80
C ASN A 254 -12.14 -13.20 -1.73
N LEU A 255 -11.10 -13.53 -2.48
CA LEU A 255 -9.90 -12.72 -2.61
C LEU A 255 -9.87 -12.07 -3.99
N TYR A 256 -9.91 -10.74 -4.05
CA TYR A 256 -9.86 -9.98 -5.30
C TYR A 256 -8.46 -9.38 -5.44
N VAL A 257 -7.69 -9.86 -6.42
CA VAL A 257 -6.34 -9.38 -6.74
C VAL A 257 -6.41 -8.44 -7.94
N LEU A 258 -6.09 -7.17 -7.71
CA LEU A 258 -6.10 -6.11 -8.71
C LEU A 258 -4.65 -5.69 -8.99
N LEU A 259 -4.22 -5.83 -10.24
CA LEU A 259 -2.87 -5.53 -10.70
C LEU A 259 -2.91 -4.31 -11.63
N ASP A 260 -2.21 -3.25 -11.25
CA ASP A 260 -2.05 -2.06 -12.08
C ASP A 260 -1.05 -2.33 -13.21
N ALA A 261 -1.53 -2.25 -14.45
CA ALA A 261 -0.76 -2.39 -15.68
C ALA A 261 -0.76 -1.08 -16.49
N SER A 262 -0.98 0.05 -15.82
CA SER A 262 -0.93 1.36 -16.46
C SER A 262 0.50 1.77 -16.81
N GLN A 263 0.62 2.75 -17.71
CA GLN A 263 1.92 3.26 -18.17
C GLN A 263 2.75 3.96 -17.08
N SER A 264 2.20 4.18 -15.87
CA SER A 264 2.97 4.70 -14.74
C SER A 264 3.71 3.60 -13.98
N VAL A 265 3.36 2.33 -14.19
CA VAL A 265 4.05 1.15 -13.66
C VAL A 265 4.97 0.59 -14.73
N GLU A 266 6.23 0.32 -14.40
CA GLU A 266 7.17 -0.31 -15.35
C GLU A 266 6.84 -1.80 -15.59
N GLU A 267 7.19 -2.36 -16.74
CA GLU A 267 6.92 -3.78 -17.06
C GLU A 267 7.61 -4.72 -16.03
N GLU A 268 8.79 -4.34 -15.54
CA GLU A 268 9.50 -5.07 -14.48
C GLU A 268 8.73 -5.05 -13.14
N ASP A 269 8.16 -3.91 -12.76
CA ASP A 269 7.35 -3.76 -11.54
C ASP A 269 6.03 -4.54 -11.65
N PHE A 270 5.42 -4.58 -12.84
CA PHE A 270 4.23 -5.41 -13.08
C PHE A 270 4.52 -6.90 -12.89
N GLU A 271 5.68 -7.39 -13.35
CA GLU A 271 6.10 -8.76 -13.09
C GLU A 271 6.38 -9.03 -11.60
N ILE A 272 6.84 -8.03 -10.84
CA ILE A 272 6.90 -8.11 -9.38
C ILE A 272 5.49 -8.24 -8.79
N PHE A 273 4.51 -7.44 -9.24
CA PHE A 273 3.13 -7.54 -8.78
C PHE A 273 2.54 -8.93 -9.02
N LYS A 274 2.76 -9.52 -10.20
CA LYS A 274 2.36 -10.90 -10.51
C LYS A 274 2.99 -11.91 -9.56
N LYS A 275 4.31 -11.86 -9.36
CA LYS A 275 5.02 -12.77 -8.45
C LYS A 275 4.52 -12.63 -7.02
N SER A 276 4.33 -11.41 -6.54
CA SER A 276 3.75 -11.15 -5.22
C SER A 276 2.35 -11.73 -5.10
N ALA A 277 1.48 -11.51 -6.09
CA ALA A 277 0.15 -12.11 -6.13
C ALA A 277 0.19 -13.64 -6.11
N SER A 278 1.08 -14.26 -6.89
CA SER A 278 1.28 -15.73 -6.89
C SER A 278 1.69 -16.24 -5.51
N HIS A 279 2.59 -15.55 -4.82
CA HIS A 279 2.96 -15.91 -3.45
C HIS A 279 1.81 -15.73 -2.44
N LEU A 280 0.94 -14.73 -2.62
CA LEU A 280 -0.23 -14.52 -1.76
C LEU A 280 -1.30 -15.60 -1.93
N VAL A 281 -1.48 -16.11 -3.16
CA VAL A 281 -2.47 -17.15 -3.44
C VAL A 281 -1.97 -18.57 -3.15
N ASP A 282 -0.67 -18.75 -2.98
CA ASP A 282 -0.08 -20.04 -2.66
C ASP A 282 -0.48 -20.51 -1.24
N ARG A 283 -0.65 -21.82 -1.10
CA ARG A 283 -1.24 -22.51 0.06
C ARG A 283 -0.60 -22.18 1.41
N PRO A 284 0.74 -22.06 1.57
CA PRO A 284 1.33 -21.74 2.87
C PRO A 284 1.07 -20.31 3.34
N PHE A 285 0.68 -19.40 2.44
CA PHE A 285 0.33 -18.02 2.80
C PHE A 285 -1.13 -17.89 3.27
N ILE A 286 -2.06 -18.59 2.61
CA ILE A 286 -3.49 -18.60 2.96
C ILE A 286 -3.77 -19.44 4.22
N LEU A 287 -3.02 -20.53 4.40
CA LEU A 287 -3.16 -21.47 5.50
C LEU A 287 -1.77 -21.72 6.10
N PRO A 288 -1.29 -20.90 7.06
CA PRO A 288 -0.01 -21.14 7.68
C PRO A 288 -0.03 -22.53 8.35
N LEU A 289 0.62 -23.50 7.74
CA LEU A 289 0.83 -24.87 8.24
C LEU A 289 1.69 -24.90 9.53
N THR A 290 2.06 -23.74 10.06
CA THR A 290 2.95 -23.56 11.21
C THR A 290 2.33 -22.68 12.30
N CYS A 291 1.08 -22.95 12.68
CA CYS A 291 0.57 -22.60 14.01
C CYS A 291 0.65 -23.85 14.91
N PRO A 292 1.73 -24.05 15.70
CA PRO A 292 1.90 -25.25 16.53
C PRO A 292 0.96 -25.29 17.75
N SER A 293 0.01 -24.35 17.86
CA SER A 293 -0.86 -24.16 19.04
C SER A 293 -2.36 -24.15 18.72
N GLN A 294 -2.82 -24.66 17.57
CA GLN A 294 -4.25 -24.62 17.27
C GLN A 294 -5.03 -25.83 17.81
N ILE A 295 -5.85 -25.52 18.82
CA ILE A 295 -6.99 -26.31 19.34
C ILE A 295 -8.16 -26.34 18.32
N PHE A 296 -8.07 -25.62 17.18
CA PHE A 296 -9.13 -25.50 16.16
C PHE A 296 -8.61 -25.82 14.75
N SER A 297 -9.38 -26.59 13.98
CA SER A 297 -9.05 -27.06 12.61
C SER A 297 -10.03 -26.42 11.62
N PHE A 298 -9.71 -25.27 11.05
CA PHE A 298 -10.58 -24.59 10.08
C PHE A 298 -10.14 -24.91 8.64
N GLU A 299 -11.04 -25.49 7.83
CA GLU A 299 -10.89 -25.54 6.36
C GLU A 299 -11.67 -24.36 5.76
N ILE A 300 -10.94 -23.35 5.23
CA ILE A 300 -11.55 -22.18 4.61
C ILE A 300 -11.51 -22.37 3.09
N LYS A 301 -12.67 -22.22 2.44
CA LYS A 301 -12.76 -22.24 0.98
C LYS A 301 -12.42 -20.86 0.45
N VAL A 302 -11.45 -20.76 -0.45
CA VAL A 302 -11.06 -19.48 -1.07
C VAL A 302 -11.42 -19.49 -2.55
N SER A 303 -12.08 -18.42 -3.02
CA SER A 303 -12.28 -18.13 -4.45
C SER A 303 -11.49 -16.87 -4.81
N VAL A 304 -10.69 -16.92 -5.87
CA VAL A 304 -9.82 -15.82 -6.28
C VAL A 304 -10.33 -15.16 -7.55
N ALA A 305 -10.39 -13.83 -7.56
CA ALA A 305 -10.56 -13.04 -8.77
C ALA A 305 -9.25 -12.34 -9.13
N ILE A 306 -8.95 -12.29 -10.42
CA ILE A 306 -7.77 -11.61 -10.96
C ILE A 306 -8.25 -10.55 -11.94
N ILE A 307 -7.87 -9.30 -11.68
CA ILE A 307 -8.24 -8.15 -12.50
C ILE A 307 -6.95 -7.39 -12.81
N THR A 308 -6.67 -7.14 -14.08
CA THR A 308 -5.62 -6.20 -14.50
C THR A 308 -6.28 -4.90 -14.94
N PHE A 309 -5.65 -3.75 -14.73
CA PHE A 309 -6.27 -2.48 -15.12
C PHE A 309 -5.27 -1.41 -15.54
N ALA A 310 -5.71 -0.55 -16.46
CA ALA A 310 -5.10 0.73 -16.79
C ALA A 310 -6.24 1.75 -16.98
N SER A 311 -6.48 2.24 -18.21
CA SER A 311 -7.64 3.09 -18.52
C SER A 311 -8.97 2.34 -18.35
N LYS A 312 -8.96 1.03 -18.63
CA LYS A 312 -10.10 0.12 -18.47
C LYS A 312 -9.64 -1.14 -17.73
N PRO A 313 -10.48 -1.74 -16.88
CA PRO A 313 -10.19 -3.02 -16.25
C PRO A 313 -10.42 -4.19 -17.22
N LYS A 314 -9.64 -5.25 -17.05
CA LYS A 314 -9.78 -6.54 -17.72
C LYS A 314 -9.87 -7.62 -16.65
N VAL A 315 -11.04 -8.26 -16.54
CA VAL A 315 -11.25 -9.39 -15.62
C VAL A 315 -10.64 -10.63 -16.27
N ILE A 316 -9.61 -11.17 -15.63
CA ILE A 316 -8.90 -12.38 -16.08
C ILE A 316 -9.57 -13.62 -15.48
N MET A 317 -10.01 -13.54 -14.23
CA MET A 317 -10.69 -14.61 -13.51
C MET A 317 -11.76 -14.03 -12.58
N SER A 318 -12.94 -14.67 -12.53
CA SER A 318 -14.03 -14.28 -11.66
C SER A 318 -14.19 -15.22 -10.47
N VAL A 319 -14.53 -14.70 -9.28
CA VAL A 319 -14.92 -15.54 -8.12
C VAL A 319 -16.18 -16.39 -8.38
N LEU A 320 -16.90 -16.10 -9.46
CA LEU A 320 -18.08 -16.85 -9.89
C LEU A 320 -17.71 -18.09 -10.73
N ASP A 321 -16.45 -18.20 -11.17
CA ASP A 321 -15.97 -19.31 -11.98
C ASP A 321 -15.53 -20.46 -11.08
N ASP A 322 -15.87 -21.70 -11.41
CA ASP A 322 -15.49 -22.86 -10.58
C ASP A 322 -13.98 -23.03 -10.45
N LYS A 323 -13.23 -22.61 -11.48
CA LYS A 323 -11.76 -22.62 -11.54
C LYS A 323 -11.11 -21.66 -10.52
N SER A 324 -11.84 -20.66 -10.03
CA SER A 324 -11.32 -19.68 -9.06
C SER A 324 -10.93 -20.27 -7.71
N ARG A 325 -11.31 -21.54 -7.46
CA ARG A 325 -11.01 -22.28 -6.23
C ARG A 325 -9.80 -23.20 -6.37
N ASP A 326 -9.31 -23.42 -7.59
CA ASP A 326 -8.14 -24.24 -7.85
C ASP A 326 -6.90 -23.35 -7.90
N VAL A 327 -6.01 -23.51 -6.92
CA VAL A 327 -4.77 -22.73 -6.79
C VAL A 327 -3.89 -22.86 -8.05
N THR A 328 -3.91 -24.01 -8.72
CA THR A 328 -3.12 -24.26 -9.93
C THR A 328 -3.67 -23.45 -11.11
N GLU A 329 -4.99 -23.43 -11.28
CA GLU A 329 -5.65 -22.63 -12.33
C GLU A 329 -5.50 -21.13 -12.07
N VAL A 330 -5.57 -20.70 -10.81
CA VAL A 330 -5.32 -19.32 -10.39
C VAL A 330 -3.88 -18.91 -10.71
N ALA A 331 -2.90 -19.72 -10.33
CA ALA A 331 -1.48 -19.47 -10.61
C ALA A 331 -1.20 -19.40 -12.12
N HIS A 332 -1.71 -20.37 -12.88
CA HIS A 332 -1.59 -20.37 -14.34
C HIS A 332 -2.26 -19.13 -14.97
N SER A 333 -3.40 -18.68 -14.44
CA SER A 333 -4.08 -17.48 -14.93
C SER A 333 -3.29 -16.21 -14.62
N LEU A 334 -2.64 -16.12 -13.46
CA LEU A 334 -1.73 -15.03 -13.11
C LEU A 334 -0.52 -15.00 -14.05
N GLU A 335 0.12 -16.13 -14.30
CA GLU A 335 1.31 -16.22 -15.17
C GLU A 335 1.03 -15.73 -16.59
N ASN A 336 -0.14 -16.07 -17.15
CA ASN A 336 -0.57 -15.69 -18.49
C ASN A 336 -1.10 -14.24 -18.61
N THR A 337 -1.08 -13.45 -17.53
CA THR A 337 -1.37 -12.01 -17.64
C THR A 337 -0.18 -11.26 -18.22
N HIS A 338 -0.43 -10.37 -19.18
CA HIS A 338 0.62 -9.62 -19.87
C HIS A 338 0.45 -8.12 -19.63
N TYR A 339 1.56 -7.44 -19.34
CA TYR A 339 1.58 -5.97 -19.22
C TYR A 339 1.03 -5.30 -20.48
N LYS A 340 1.40 -5.83 -21.66
CA LYS A 340 0.97 -5.31 -22.97
C LYS A 340 -0.52 -5.45 -23.29
N ASP A 341 -1.29 -6.19 -22.49
CA ASP A 341 -2.75 -6.20 -22.59
C ASP A 341 -3.36 -4.80 -22.44
N HIS A 342 -2.63 -3.89 -21.81
CA HIS A 342 -3.01 -2.50 -21.56
C HIS A 342 -2.15 -1.47 -22.31
N GLU A 343 -1.39 -1.88 -23.35
CA GLU A 343 -0.45 -0.99 -24.07
C GLU A 343 -1.12 0.29 -24.63
N ASN A 344 -2.38 0.17 -25.07
CA ASN A 344 -3.19 1.29 -25.57
C ASN A 344 -3.86 2.14 -24.47
N GLY A 345 -3.79 1.72 -23.20
CA GLY A 345 -4.39 2.37 -22.06
C GLY A 345 -3.43 3.35 -21.39
N THR A 346 -3.57 4.65 -21.67
CA THR A 346 -2.67 5.69 -21.15
C THR A 346 -3.02 6.21 -19.74
N GLY A 347 -4.09 5.70 -19.13
CA GLY A 347 -4.61 6.17 -17.84
C GLY A 347 -4.55 5.11 -16.75
N THR A 348 -4.87 5.53 -15.52
CA THR A 348 -4.86 4.67 -14.32
C THR A 348 -6.21 4.84 -13.61
N ASN A 349 -7.19 3.98 -13.96
CA ASN A 349 -8.57 4.09 -13.49
C ASN A 349 -8.91 3.07 -12.41
N ILE A 350 -8.40 3.33 -11.20
CA ILE A 350 -8.63 2.49 -10.01
C ILE A 350 -10.13 2.38 -9.67
N TYR A 351 -10.92 3.43 -9.94
CA TYR A 351 -12.36 3.43 -9.67
C TYR A 351 -13.09 2.34 -10.48
N GLU A 352 -12.85 2.26 -11.79
CA GLU A 352 -13.47 1.22 -12.62
C GLU A 352 -13.00 -0.19 -12.23
N ALA A 353 -11.73 -0.36 -11.84
CA ALA A 353 -11.23 -1.63 -11.35
C ALA A 353 -11.96 -2.09 -10.07
N LEU A 354 -12.18 -1.18 -9.12
CA LEU A 354 -12.96 -1.45 -7.91
C LEU A 354 -14.46 -1.63 -8.21
N ASN A 355 -14.98 -0.95 -9.23
CA ASN A 355 -16.36 -1.13 -9.69
C ASN A 355 -16.59 -2.54 -10.25
N CYS A 356 -15.60 -3.14 -10.94
CA CYS A 356 -15.67 -4.55 -11.33
C CYS A 356 -15.85 -5.47 -10.12
N VAL A 357 -15.09 -5.24 -9.04
CA VAL A 357 -15.22 -6.01 -7.79
C VAL A 357 -16.62 -5.86 -7.20
N TYR A 358 -17.13 -4.61 -7.11
CA TYR A 358 -18.47 -4.32 -6.63
C TYR A 358 -19.55 -5.06 -7.42
N ILE A 359 -19.46 -5.06 -8.76
CA ILE A 359 -20.38 -5.79 -9.64
C ILE A 359 -20.29 -7.30 -9.39
N MET A 360 -19.09 -7.85 -9.23
CA MET A 360 -18.90 -9.29 -8.95
C MET A 360 -19.52 -9.69 -7.60
N MET A 361 -19.33 -8.88 -6.56
CA MET A 361 -19.96 -9.10 -5.25
C MET A 361 -21.50 -9.10 -5.37
N ASN A 362 -22.07 -8.12 -6.06
CA ASN A 362 -23.52 -8.03 -6.24
C ASN A 362 -24.08 -9.20 -7.06
N ASN A 363 -23.39 -9.62 -8.11
CA ASN A 363 -23.81 -10.78 -8.91
C ASN A 363 -23.79 -12.07 -8.08
N GLN A 364 -22.78 -12.24 -7.21
CA GLN A 364 -22.72 -13.38 -6.29
C GLN A 364 -23.83 -13.31 -5.24
N MET A 365 -24.10 -12.12 -4.69
CA MET A 365 -25.20 -11.89 -3.76
C MET A 365 -26.56 -12.24 -4.38
N GLN A 366 -26.80 -11.83 -5.63
CA GLN A 366 -28.03 -12.15 -6.35
C GLN A 366 -28.18 -13.66 -6.57
N ARG A 367 -27.09 -14.36 -6.93
CA ARG A 367 -27.10 -15.83 -7.10
C ARG A 367 -27.38 -16.58 -5.78
N LEU A 368 -26.88 -16.08 -4.65
CA LEU A 368 -26.99 -16.73 -3.34
C LEU A 368 -28.20 -16.27 -2.50
N SER A 369 -28.92 -15.22 -2.93
CA SER A 369 -29.99 -14.53 -2.20
C SER A 369 -29.56 -13.90 -0.87
N MET A 370 -29.79 -12.59 -0.72
CA MET A 370 -29.26 -11.71 0.35
C MET A 370 -29.59 -12.13 1.80
N ASN A 371 -30.68 -12.89 2.00
CA ASN A 371 -31.16 -13.32 3.32
C ASN A 371 -30.65 -14.70 3.75
N THR A 372 -29.82 -15.37 2.95
CA THR A 372 -29.28 -16.67 3.33
C THR A 372 -28.06 -16.50 4.23
N ALA A 373 -27.92 -17.38 5.23
CA ALA A 373 -26.70 -17.48 6.03
C ALA A 373 -25.45 -17.65 5.13
N ALA A 374 -25.62 -18.24 3.94
CA ALA A 374 -24.58 -18.46 2.96
C ALA A 374 -23.91 -17.18 2.44
N TRP A 375 -24.64 -16.06 2.26
CA TRP A 375 -24.00 -14.79 1.88
C TRP A 375 -23.31 -14.13 3.08
N GLN A 376 -23.94 -14.16 4.25
CA GLN A 376 -23.40 -13.53 5.47
C GLN A 376 -22.12 -14.19 5.99
N GLU A 377 -21.86 -15.44 5.60
CA GLU A 377 -20.65 -16.20 5.92
C GLU A 377 -19.48 -15.92 4.95
N ILE A 378 -19.73 -15.24 3.83
CA ILE A 378 -18.67 -14.86 2.90
C ILE A 378 -17.91 -13.66 3.46
N ARG A 379 -16.59 -13.73 3.40
CA ARG A 379 -15.70 -12.60 3.65
C ARG A 379 -15.06 -12.19 2.34
N HIS A 380 -14.79 -10.90 2.21
CA HIS A 380 -14.20 -10.33 1.01
C HIS A 380 -12.91 -9.60 1.39
N ALA A 381 -11.82 -9.90 0.68
CA ALA A 381 -10.55 -9.21 0.81
C ALA A 381 -10.10 -8.70 -0.56
N ILE A 382 -9.71 -7.43 -0.65
CA ILE A 382 -9.23 -6.81 -1.87
C ILE A 382 -7.74 -6.51 -1.69
N ILE A 383 -6.91 -7.03 -2.59
CA ILE A 383 -5.49 -6.73 -2.70
C ILE A 383 -5.29 -5.90 -3.96
N LEU A 384 -4.93 -4.64 -3.79
CA LEU A 384 -4.67 -3.71 -4.88
C LEU A 384 -3.16 -3.40 -4.94
N LEU A 385 -2.52 -3.80 -6.03
CA LEU A 385 -1.11 -3.51 -6.31
C LEU A 385 -1.03 -2.41 -7.37
N THR A 386 -0.63 -1.21 -6.95
CA THR A 386 -0.61 0.03 -7.76
C THR A 386 0.46 0.98 -7.22
N ASP A 387 0.96 1.87 -8.06
CA ASP A 387 1.82 3.00 -7.67
C ASP A 387 1.04 4.14 -6.98
N GLY A 388 -0.29 4.05 -6.95
CA GLY A 388 -1.20 5.06 -6.40
C GLY A 388 -1.34 6.30 -7.28
N GLY A 389 -0.77 6.29 -8.49
CA GLY A 389 -0.77 7.36 -9.46
C GLY A 389 -2.14 7.51 -10.14
N TYR A 390 -3.14 8.00 -9.43
CA TYR A 390 -4.46 8.23 -10.03
C TYR A 390 -4.43 9.37 -11.06
N ARG A 391 -4.68 9.04 -12.33
CA ARG A 391 -4.91 10.03 -13.40
C ARG A 391 -6.30 9.82 -13.98
N ARG A 392 -7.24 10.72 -13.66
CA ARG A 392 -8.45 10.90 -14.48
C ARG A 392 -8.00 11.47 -15.82
N LEU A 393 -8.10 10.65 -16.86
CA LEU A 393 -8.20 11.13 -18.24
C LEU A 393 -9.68 11.13 -18.62
#